data_AF-D6V943-F1
#
_entry.id   AF-D6V943-F1
#
_cell.length_a   1.000
_cell.length_b   1.000
_cell.length_c   1.000
_cell.angle_alpha   90.00
_cell.angle_beta   90.00
_cell.angle_gamma   90.00
#
_symmetry.space_group_name_H-M   'P 1'
#
loop_
_entity.id
_entity.type
_entity.pdbx_description
1 polymer ?
#
loop_
_entity_poly.entity_id
_entity_poly.type
_entity_poly.pdbx_seq_one_letter_code
_entity_poly.pdbx_strand_id
1 'polypeptide(L)'
;MSRTNPPVNEKAAAKPAKVTAATRPSFRRERALLKQGIWPVAGCDEVGRGPLAGPVVAAAVILDPDRIPKGIDDSKRLTVEAREALFEEICATAMVSVAAAPPWRIDRDNILRASLWALARAVQGLPQAPRHVFVDGRDRIDVPCGCEPVIGGDGLLLSIGAASIVAKVTRDRLMCRLARVHPEYGFDSHMGYGVPRHLAALELHGPTPHHRRYFAPVAAAHARLNGAAVPPDLSQLEATEVVIVAEEAAVQVA
;
A
#
# COMPACT_ATOMS: atom_id res chain seq x y z
N MET A 1 -11.76 -60.86 -35.01
CA MET A 1 -11.76 -59.97 -33.83
C MET A 1 -10.69 -58.91 -34.04
N SER A 2 -11.07 -57.83 -34.73
CA SER A 2 -10.16 -56.81 -35.23
C SER A 2 -10.23 -55.55 -34.38
N ARG A 3 -9.04 -55.02 -34.08
CA ARG A 3 -8.69 -53.93 -33.18
C ARG A 3 -9.36 -52.61 -33.56
N THR A 4 -9.90 -51.89 -32.57
CA THR A 4 -9.95 -50.43 -32.58
C THR A 4 -9.70 -49.92 -31.16
N ASN A 5 -8.55 -49.27 -30.96
CA ASN A 5 -8.23 -48.52 -29.76
C ASN A 5 -8.57 -47.05 -30.04
N PRO A 6 -9.25 -46.31 -29.15
CA PRO A 6 -9.55 -44.90 -29.38
C PRO A 6 -8.29 -44.02 -29.22
N PRO A 7 -8.23 -42.85 -29.89
CA PRO A 7 -7.03 -42.02 -29.93
C PRO A 7 -6.77 -41.37 -28.56
N VAL A 8 -5.52 -41.48 -28.11
CA VAL A 8 -4.98 -40.82 -26.93
C VAL A 8 -4.84 -39.32 -27.24
N ASN A 9 -5.55 -38.50 -26.48
CA ASN A 9 -5.52 -37.05 -26.59
C ASN A 9 -4.13 -36.53 -26.18
N GLU A 10 -3.39 -35.96 -27.13
CA GLU A 10 -2.08 -35.36 -26.93
C GLU A 10 -2.17 -34.22 -25.91
N LYS A 11 -1.43 -34.36 -24.81
CA LYS A 11 -1.23 -33.29 -23.83
C LYS A 11 -0.53 -32.12 -24.53
N ALA A 12 -1.27 -31.04 -24.74
CA ALA A 12 -0.69 -29.74 -25.07
C ALA A 12 0.37 -29.37 -24.02
N ALA A 13 1.64 -29.38 -24.43
CA ALA A 13 2.76 -28.98 -23.60
C ALA A 13 2.59 -27.51 -23.21
N ALA A 14 2.39 -27.26 -21.92
CA ALA A 14 2.41 -25.91 -21.36
C ALA A 14 3.77 -25.28 -21.62
N LYS A 15 3.79 -24.14 -22.32
CA LYS A 15 4.99 -23.33 -22.51
C LYS A 15 5.55 -22.92 -21.14
N PRO A 16 6.86 -23.05 -20.88
CA PRO A 16 7.43 -22.63 -19.61
C PRO A 16 7.28 -21.11 -19.47
N ALA A 17 6.75 -20.67 -18.33
CA ALA A 17 6.72 -19.27 -17.95
C ALA A 17 8.16 -18.73 -17.92
N LYS A 18 8.41 -17.64 -18.63
CA LYS A 18 9.69 -16.93 -18.58
C LYS A 18 9.91 -16.43 -17.16
N VAL A 19 10.77 -17.10 -16.39
CA VAL A 19 11.34 -16.56 -15.17
C VAL A 19 12.29 -15.44 -15.59
N THR A 20 11.77 -14.22 -15.75
CA THR A 20 12.61 -13.03 -15.87
C THR A 20 13.38 -12.89 -14.56
N ALA A 21 14.71 -12.98 -14.62
CA ALA A 21 15.56 -12.75 -13.46
C ALA A 21 15.17 -11.41 -12.82
N ALA A 22 14.60 -11.46 -11.61
CA ALA A 22 14.08 -10.29 -10.93
C ALA A 22 15.21 -9.27 -10.76
N THR A 23 15.07 -8.13 -11.44
CA THR A 23 16.06 -7.05 -11.41
C THR A 23 16.18 -6.57 -9.96
N ARG A 24 17.40 -6.45 -9.45
CA ARG A 24 17.64 -5.90 -8.10
C ARG A 24 17.63 -4.37 -8.17
N PRO A 25 17.16 -3.67 -7.12
CA PRO A 25 17.21 -2.22 -7.09
C PRO A 25 18.65 -1.71 -7.17
N SER A 26 18.83 -0.52 -7.74
CA SER A 26 20.15 0.09 -7.91
C SER A 26 20.13 1.58 -7.61
N PHE A 27 21.26 2.13 -7.12
CA PHE A 27 21.40 3.57 -6.84
C PHE A 27 21.70 4.42 -8.08
N ARG A 28 21.38 3.94 -9.30
CA ARG A 28 21.82 4.59 -10.54
C ARG A 28 21.14 5.94 -10.76
N ARG A 29 19.83 6.02 -10.47
CA ARG A 29 19.02 7.22 -10.72
C ARG A 29 19.29 8.30 -9.68
N GLU A 30 19.39 7.90 -8.42
CA GLU A 30 19.80 8.78 -7.32
C GLU A 30 21.19 9.35 -7.58
N ARG A 31 22.14 8.52 -8.01
CA ARG A 31 23.49 8.97 -8.36
C ARG A 31 23.53 9.87 -9.60
N ALA A 32 22.63 9.68 -10.56
CA ALA A 32 22.53 10.57 -11.72
C ALA A 32 22.10 11.98 -11.30
N LEU A 33 21.09 12.09 -10.42
CA LEU A 33 20.66 13.37 -9.84
C LEU A 33 21.76 14.03 -8.98
N LEU A 34 22.46 13.23 -8.16
CA LEU A 34 23.59 13.72 -7.38
C LEU A 34 24.67 14.36 -8.28
N LYS A 35 25.03 13.71 -9.41
CA LYS A 35 26.00 14.25 -10.39
C LYS A 35 25.52 15.54 -11.06
N GLN A 36 24.22 15.78 -11.10
CA GLN A 36 23.63 17.02 -11.63
C GLN A 36 23.52 18.13 -10.55
N GLY A 37 24.05 17.91 -9.33
CA GLY A 37 23.94 18.86 -8.22
C GLY A 37 22.56 18.85 -7.53
N ILE A 38 21.73 17.85 -7.82
CA ILE A 38 20.42 17.67 -7.21
C ILE A 38 20.58 16.70 -6.02
N TRP A 39 20.86 17.28 -4.86
CA TRP A 39 21.01 16.58 -3.59
C TRP A 39 20.45 17.43 -2.44
N PRO A 40 19.74 16.85 -1.45
CA PRO A 40 19.47 15.42 -1.24
C PRO A 40 18.40 14.81 -2.15
N VAL A 41 18.48 13.49 -2.36
CA VAL A 41 17.45 12.69 -3.05
C VAL A 41 16.80 11.73 -2.07
N ALA A 42 15.49 11.79 -1.95
CA ALA A 42 14.71 10.87 -1.10
C ALA A 42 13.98 9.83 -1.94
N GLY A 43 13.79 8.64 -1.38
CA GLY A 43 12.82 7.65 -1.84
C GLY A 43 11.68 7.54 -0.84
N CYS A 44 10.47 7.28 -1.32
CA CYS A 44 9.26 7.18 -0.51
C CYS A 44 8.41 5.98 -0.93
N ASP A 45 7.82 5.32 0.06
CA ASP A 45 6.90 4.21 -0.13
C ASP A 45 5.90 4.12 1.04
N GLU A 46 4.77 3.46 0.81
CA GLU A 46 3.74 3.21 1.80
C GLU A 46 3.32 1.74 1.92
N VAL A 47 2.88 1.36 3.12
CA VAL A 47 2.31 0.05 3.40
C VAL A 47 0.97 0.19 4.11
N GLY A 48 0.12 -0.83 3.93
CA GLY A 48 -1.12 -0.94 4.68
C GLY A 48 -2.31 -0.31 3.99
N ARG A 49 -2.36 -0.23 2.66
CA ARG A 49 -3.55 0.27 1.95
C ARG A 49 -4.74 -0.68 1.98
N GLY A 50 -4.51 -1.99 1.89
CA GLY A 50 -5.56 -3.02 1.87
C GLY A 50 -6.17 -3.50 3.21
N PRO A 51 -5.46 -3.47 4.35
CA PRO A 51 -5.99 -3.90 5.64
C PRO A 51 -7.32 -3.25 6.05
N LEU A 52 -8.15 -4.00 6.78
CA LEU A 52 -9.40 -3.51 7.40
C LEU A 52 -9.14 -2.65 8.64
N ALA A 53 -7.99 -2.84 9.29
CA ALA A 53 -7.61 -2.17 10.52
C ALA A 53 -6.18 -1.62 10.49
N GLY A 54 -5.96 -0.60 11.30
CA GLY A 54 -4.68 0.08 11.47
C GLY A 54 -4.41 1.16 10.42
N PRO A 55 -3.31 1.89 10.58
CA PRO A 55 -2.96 3.01 9.71
C PRO A 55 -2.41 2.54 8.35
N VAL A 56 -2.38 3.48 7.39
CA VAL A 56 -1.37 3.48 6.32
C VAL A 56 -0.11 4.09 6.90
N VAL A 57 1.03 3.44 6.72
CA VAL A 57 2.33 3.96 7.17
C VAL A 57 3.17 4.23 5.93
N ALA A 58 3.70 5.44 5.83
CA ALA A 58 4.63 5.85 4.79
C ALA A 58 5.98 6.18 5.41
N ALA A 59 7.04 5.92 4.68
CA ALA A 59 8.39 6.32 5.05
C ALA A 59 9.04 7.11 3.91
N ALA A 60 9.95 8.01 4.28
CA ALA A 60 10.84 8.72 3.38
C ALA A 60 12.27 8.48 3.84
N VAL A 61 13.17 8.17 2.90
CA VAL A 61 14.56 7.83 3.19
C VAL A 61 15.50 8.57 2.24
N ILE A 62 16.46 9.29 2.79
CA ILE A 62 17.64 9.81 2.07
C ILE A 62 18.83 8.93 2.48
N LEU A 63 19.29 8.10 1.54
CA LEU A 63 20.46 7.24 1.75
C LEU A 63 21.75 8.06 1.74
N ASP A 64 22.72 7.71 2.57
CA ASP A 64 24.08 8.23 2.44
C ASP A 64 24.81 7.50 1.28
N PRO A 65 25.25 8.21 0.22
CA PRO A 65 25.91 7.58 -0.93
C PRO A 65 27.16 6.76 -0.58
N ASP A 66 27.82 7.09 0.53
CA ASP A 66 29.07 6.44 0.98
C ASP A 66 28.80 5.28 1.95
N ARG A 67 27.57 5.15 2.47
CA ARG A 67 27.20 4.17 3.51
C ARG A 67 25.88 3.46 3.23
N ILE A 68 25.61 3.15 1.96
CA ILE A 68 24.39 2.45 1.56
C ILE A 68 24.39 1.00 2.09
N PRO A 69 23.36 0.60 2.87
CA PRO A 69 23.20 -0.78 3.33
C PRO A 69 23.16 -1.79 2.19
N LYS A 70 23.87 -2.91 2.35
CA LYS A 70 23.89 -3.99 1.34
C LYS A 70 22.67 -4.88 1.50
N GLY A 71 22.07 -5.29 0.39
CA GLY A 71 20.97 -6.26 0.40
C GLY A 71 19.58 -5.65 0.49
N ILE A 72 19.44 -4.33 0.37
CA ILE A 72 18.15 -3.69 0.11
C ILE A 72 17.54 -4.29 -1.17
N ASP A 73 16.31 -4.78 -1.05
CA ASP A 73 15.47 -5.33 -2.11
C ASP A 73 14.00 -4.99 -1.77
N ASP A 74 13.05 -5.34 -2.64
CA ASP A 74 11.63 -5.28 -2.32
C ASP A 74 11.39 -5.99 -0.98
N SER A 75 10.79 -5.25 -0.03
CA SER A 75 10.59 -5.75 1.31
C SER A 75 9.88 -7.12 1.32
N LYS A 76 8.94 -7.39 0.41
CA LYS A 76 8.22 -8.68 0.32
C LYS A 76 9.12 -9.85 -0.04
N ARG A 77 10.29 -9.61 -0.65
CA ARG A 77 11.28 -10.64 -1.02
C ARG A 77 12.25 -10.96 0.12
N LEU A 78 12.26 -10.15 1.18
CA LEU A 78 13.13 -10.34 2.34
C LEU A 78 12.43 -11.16 3.43
N THR A 79 13.20 -11.98 4.15
CA THR A 79 12.70 -12.62 5.39
C THR A 79 12.44 -11.55 6.45
N VAL A 80 11.73 -11.90 7.52
CA VAL A 80 11.46 -10.97 8.62
C VAL A 80 12.76 -10.54 9.28
N GLU A 81 13.67 -11.48 9.53
CA GLU A 81 14.96 -11.25 10.19
C GLU A 81 15.86 -10.35 9.34
N ALA A 82 15.94 -10.60 8.03
CA ALA A 82 16.72 -9.78 7.11
C ALA A 82 16.17 -8.35 7.03
N ARG A 83 14.84 -8.21 7.03
CA ARG A 83 14.16 -6.91 6.99
C ARG A 83 14.36 -6.10 8.27
N GLU A 84 14.30 -6.76 9.43
CA GLU A 84 14.57 -6.16 10.74
C GLU A 84 16.03 -5.71 10.85
N ALA A 85 16.99 -6.54 10.40
CA ALA A 85 18.41 -6.16 10.37
C ALA A 85 18.66 -4.95 9.45
N LEU A 86 18.08 -4.96 8.25
CA LEU A 86 18.18 -3.83 7.31
C LEU A 86 17.50 -2.57 7.84
N PHE A 87 16.39 -2.69 8.56
CA PHE A 87 15.73 -1.55 9.21
C PHE A 87 16.70 -0.84 10.15
N GLU A 88 17.36 -1.57 11.05
CA GLU A 88 18.31 -1.00 12.00
C GLU A 88 19.52 -0.38 11.28
N GLU A 89 20.04 -1.03 10.22
CA GLU A 89 21.16 -0.49 9.43
C GLU A 89 20.76 0.80 8.68
N ILE A 90 19.58 0.82 8.04
CA ILE A 90 19.06 2.01 7.35
C ILE A 90 18.88 3.17 8.34
N CYS A 91 18.29 2.92 9.51
CA CYS A 91 18.11 3.95 10.54
C CYS A 91 19.45 4.48 11.10
N ALA A 92 20.52 3.68 11.07
CA ALA A 92 21.84 4.09 11.53
C ALA A 92 22.64 4.89 10.49
N THR A 93 22.40 4.68 9.19
CA THR A 93 23.23 5.26 8.11
C THR A 93 22.51 6.27 7.22
N ALA A 94 21.18 6.32 7.24
CA ALA A 94 20.36 7.18 6.39
C ALA A 94 19.56 8.21 7.20
N MET A 95 19.06 9.25 6.52
CA MET A 95 18.03 10.11 7.11
C MET A 95 16.67 9.51 6.83
N VAL A 96 15.89 9.28 7.89
CA VAL A 96 14.62 8.57 7.82
C VAL A 96 13.53 9.41 8.47
N SER A 97 12.35 9.38 7.88
CA SER A 97 11.13 9.92 8.45
C SER A 97 9.96 8.99 8.18
N VAL A 98 9.04 8.90 9.13
CA VAL A 98 7.85 8.05 9.05
C VAL A 98 6.61 8.87 9.38
N ALA A 99 5.55 8.66 8.63
CA ALA A 99 4.23 9.21 8.91
C ALA A 99 3.16 8.13 8.82
N ALA A 100 2.17 8.21 9.69
CA ALA A 100 1.03 7.28 9.72
C ALA A 100 -0.27 8.05 9.48
N ALA A 101 -1.05 7.63 8.48
CA ALA A 101 -2.43 8.04 8.33
C ALA A 101 -3.34 7.11 9.15
N PRO A 102 -3.87 7.58 10.30
CA PRO A 102 -4.73 6.76 11.14
C PRO A 102 -6.10 6.49 10.50
N PRO A 103 -6.86 5.48 10.98
CA PRO A 103 -8.17 5.12 10.44
C PRO A 103 -9.14 6.30 10.30
N TRP A 104 -9.24 7.19 11.29
CA TRP A 104 -10.11 8.37 11.20
C TRP A 104 -9.77 9.30 10.02
N ARG A 105 -8.49 9.35 9.61
CA ARG A 105 -8.06 10.12 8.44
C ARG A 105 -8.39 9.39 7.15
N ILE A 106 -8.20 8.08 7.11
CA ILE A 106 -8.60 7.24 5.98
C ILE A 106 -10.10 7.37 5.74
N ASP A 107 -10.89 7.36 6.81
CA ASP A 107 -12.34 7.50 6.75
C ASP A 107 -12.76 8.89 6.25
N ARG A 108 -12.03 9.95 6.65
CA ARG A 108 -12.31 11.33 6.21
C ARG A 108 -11.90 11.60 4.76
N ASP A 109 -10.72 11.14 4.36
CA ASP A 109 -10.07 11.57 3.11
C ASP A 109 -10.19 10.55 1.98
N ASN A 110 -10.63 9.32 2.25
CA ASN A 110 -10.45 8.10 1.45
C ASN A 110 -9.01 7.54 1.47
N ILE A 111 -8.87 6.26 1.09
CA ILE A 111 -7.59 5.53 1.20
C ILE A 111 -6.50 6.11 0.30
N LEU A 112 -6.82 6.60 -0.90
CA LEU A 112 -5.84 7.16 -1.82
C LEU A 112 -5.28 8.48 -1.25
N ARG A 113 -6.15 9.42 -0.90
CA ARG A 113 -5.72 10.74 -0.39
C ARG A 113 -5.04 10.63 0.97
N ALA A 114 -5.49 9.73 1.84
CA ALA A 114 -4.82 9.46 3.12
C ALA A 114 -3.41 8.89 2.92
N SER A 115 -3.21 8.03 1.90
CA SER A 115 -1.88 7.50 1.55
C SER A 115 -0.97 8.59 0.99
N LEU A 116 -1.46 9.40 0.04
CA LEU A 116 -0.70 10.54 -0.50
C LEU A 116 -0.34 11.56 0.58
N TRP A 117 -1.25 11.80 1.53
CA TRP A 117 -0.98 12.65 2.69
C TRP A 117 0.11 12.05 3.57
N ALA A 118 0.10 10.74 3.84
CA ALA A 118 1.14 10.09 4.63
C ALA A 118 2.51 10.18 3.95
N LEU A 119 2.59 9.94 2.64
CA LEU A 119 3.83 10.09 1.86
C LEU A 119 4.38 11.52 1.92
N ALA A 120 3.53 12.53 1.65
CA ALA A 120 3.92 13.93 1.74
C ALA A 120 4.39 14.30 3.16
N ARG A 121 3.70 13.80 4.19
CA ARG A 121 4.10 13.99 5.59
C ARG A 121 5.42 13.32 5.94
N ALA A 122 5.70 12.15 5.39
CA ALA A 122 6.97 11.47 5.57
C ALA A 122 8.11 12.30 4.97
N VAL A 123 7.96 12.80 3.74
CA VAL A 123 8.94 13.72 3.13
C VAL A 123 9.16 14.97 3.97
N GLN A 124 8.07 15.63 4.38
CA GLN A 124 8.14 16.86 5.18
C GLN A 124 8.75 16.64 6.58
N GLY A 125 8.80 15.40 7.07
CA GLY A 125 9.42 15.06 8.35
C GLY A 125 10.90 14.70 8.24
N LEU A 126 11.49 14.68 7.05
CA LEU A 126 12.92 14.41 6.88
C LEU A 126 13.76 15.49 7.60
N PRO A 127 14.84 15.11 8.32
CA PRO A 127 15.74 16.07 8.98
C PRO A 127 16.35 17.10 8.03
N GLN A 128 16.51 16.73 6.76
CA GLN A 128 16.96 17.61 5.69
C GLN A 128 15.94 17.59 4.55
N ALA A 129 15.52 18.77 4.08
CA ALA A 129 14.61 18.87 2.96
C ALA A 129 15.27 18.32 1.67
N PRO A 130 14.65 17.35 0.98
CA PRO A 130 15.18 16.84 -0.27
C PRO A 130 15.00 17.85 -1.41
N ARG A 131 15.90 17.81 -2.40
CA ARG A 131 15.74 18.52 -3.68
C ARG A 131 14.96 17.70 -4.71
N HIS A 132 14.93 16.38 -4.54
CA HIS A 132 14.15 15.47 -5.38
C HIS A 132 13.61 14.29 -4.57
N VAL A 133 12.42 13.82 -4.90
CA VAL A 133 11.77 12.66 -4.30
C VAL A 133 11.35 11.68 -5.37
N PHE A 134 11.78 10.43 -5.25
CA PHE A 134 11.18 9.29 -5.93
C PHE A 134 10.09 8.68 -5.04
N VAL A 135 8.90 8.46 -5.59
CA VAL A 135 7.75 7.91 -4.84
C VAL A 135 7.30 6.62 -5.51
N ASP A 136 7.09 5.54 -4.75
CA ASP A 136 6.51 4.33 -5.32
C ASP A 136 5.07 4.57 -5.83
N GLY A 137 4.75 3.92 -6.94
CA GLY A 137 3.44 4.01 -7.57
C GLY A 137 3.36 5.03 -8.70
N ARG A 138 2.14 5.53 -8.93
CA ARG A 138 1.80 6.30 -10.15
C ARG A 138 1.53 7.79 -9.87
N ASP A 139 1.27 8.13 -8.63
CA ASP A 139 0.70 9.41 -8.23
C ASP A 139 1.80 10.32 -7.67
N ARG A 140 1.79 11.59 -8.07
CA ARG A 140 2.65 12.61 -7.46
C ARG A 140 2.14 12.97 -6.07
N ILE A 141 3.05 13.35 -5.19
CA ILE A 141 2.74 13.86 -3.85
C ILE A 141 2.97 15.36 -3.79
N ASP A 142 2.27 16.02 -2.88
CA ASP A 142 2.35 17.47 -2.67
C ASP A 142 3.60 17.84 -1.86
N VAL A 143 4.70 18.09 -2.58
CA VAL A 143 6.00 18.47 -2.03
C VAL A 143 6.60 19.62 -2.84
N PRO A 144 7.35 20.54 -2.21
CA PRO A 144 7.87 21.74 -2.87
C PRO A 144 9.06 21.48 -3.81
N CYS A 145 9.58 20.25 -3.83
CA CYS A 145 10.76 19.85 -4.59
C CYS A 145 10.37 19.02 -5.83
N GLY A 146 11.37 18.62 -6.63
CA GLY A 146 11.13 17.67 -7.71
C GLY A 146 10.51 16.38 -7.16
N CYS A 147 9.46 15.88 -7.80
CA CYS A 147 8.79 14.65 -7.42
C CYS A 147 8.63 13.78 -8.66
N GLU A 148 9.01 12.52 -8.58
CA GLU A 148 8.85 11.56 -9.67
C GLU A 148 8.21 10.26 -9.16
N PRO A 149 6.98 9.93 -9.59
CA PRO A 149 6.37 8.64 -9.29
C PRO A 149 7.03 7.53 -10.13
N VAL A 150 7.29 6.39 -9.50
CA VAL A 150 7.93 5.22 -10.12
C VAL A 150 7.12 3.98 -9.79
N ILE A 151 6.49 3.37 -10.79
CA ILE A 151 5.71 2.15 -10.60
C ILE A 151 6.66 0.97 -10.30
N GLY A 152 6.47 0.32 -9.15
CA GLY A 152 7.36 -0.77 -8.71
C GLY A 152 8.75 -0.26 -8.35
N GLY A 153 8.82 0.95 -7.80
CA GLY A 153 10.05 1.64 -7.48
C GLY A 153 10.86 0.94 -6.40
N ASP A 154 10.21 0.18 -5.51
CA ASP A 154 10.83 -0.63 -4.45
C ASP A 154 11.79 -1.69 -5.00
N GLY A 155 11.46 -2.28 -6.15
CA GLY A 155 12.32 -3.22 -6.87
C GLY A 155 13.36 -2.56 -7.80
N LEU A 156 13.33 -1.24 -7.99
CA LEU A 156 14.13 -0.53 -8.99
C LEU A 156 15.14 0.46 -8.40
N LEU A 157 14.76 1.19 -7.35
CA LEU A 157 15.54 2.26 -6.73
C LEU A 157 15.83 1.92 -5.27
N LEU A 158 17.10 2.03 -4.86
CA LEU A 158 17.47 1.67 -3.48
C LEU A 158 16.82 2.59 -2.45
N SER A 159 16.62 3.87 -2.78
CA SER A 159 15.98 4.81 -1.88
C SER A 159 14.51 4.45 -1.60
N ILE A 160 13.74 4.03 -2.62
CA ILE A 160 12.37 3.53 -2.44
C ILE A 160 12.39 2.17 -1.73
N GLY A 161 13.29 1.26 -2.11
CA GLY A 161 13.45 -0.03 -1.44
C GLY A 161 13.70 0.13 0.07
N ALA A 162 14.57 1.07 0.45
CA ALA A 162 14.82 1.41 1.86
C ALA A 162 13.55 1.95 2.56
N ALA A 163 12.81 2.85 1.90
CA ALA A 163 11.54 3.36 2.42
C ALA A 163 10.49 2.24 2.62
N SER A 164 10.40 1.28 1.68
CA SER A 164 9.50 0.13 1.78
C SER A 164 9.77 -0.72 3.03
N ILE A 165 11.06 -0.96 3.33
CA ILE A 165 11.52 -1.70 4.50
C ILE A 165 11.14 -0.95 5.78
N VAL A 166 11.45 0.35 5.85
CA VAL A 166 11.13 1.20 7.01
C VAL A 166 9.64 1.25 7.26
N ALA A 167 8.83 1.50 6.23
CA ALA A 167 7.38 1.58 6.34
C ALA A 167 6.79 0.24 6.82
N LYS A 168 7.25 -0.87 6.24
CA LYS A 168 6.79 -2.22 6.58
C LYS A 168 7.11 -2.63 8.01
N VAL A 169 8.37 -2.54 8.43
CA VAL A 169 8.77 -2.90 9.79
C VAL A 169 8.05 -2.03 10.81
N THR A 170 7.96 -0.72 10.54
CA THR A 170 7.24 0.19 11.45
C THR A 170 5.76 -0.18 11.57
N ARG A 171 5.09 -0.47 10.45
CA ARG A 171 3.68 -0.85 10.48
C ARG A 171 3.45 -2.18 11.17
N ASP A 172 4.26 -3.20 10.90
CA ASP A 172 4.10 -4.51 11.52
C ASP A 172 4.31 -4.41 13.04
N ARG A 173 5.34 -3.68 13.50
CA ARG A 173 5.55 -3.37 14.93
C ARG A 173 4.37 -2.61 15.55
N LEU A 174 3.67 -1.74 14.81
CA LEU A 174 2.44 -1.07 15.26
C LEU A 174 1.28 -2.07 15.40
N MET A 175 1.09 -2.96 14.43
CA MET A 175 0.01 -3.96 14.47
C MET A 175 0.23 -5.01 15.56
N CYS A 176 1.48 -5.42 15.82
CA CYS A 176 1.81 -6.29 16.96
C CYS A 176 1.51 -5.62 18.31
N ARG A 177 1.75 -4.31 18.43
CA ARG A 177 1.33 -3.55 19.63
C ARG A 177 -0.18 -3.48 19.75
N LEU A 178 -0.88 -3.28 18.64
CA LEU A 178 -2.33 -3.25 18.60
C LEU A 178 -2.95 -4.60 19.02
N ALA A 179 -2.33 -5.72 18.63
CA ALA A 179 -2.75 -7.06 19.04
C ALA A 179 -2.69 -7.27 20.56
N ARG A 180 -1.81 -6.56 21.28
CA ARG A 180 -1.77 -6.65 22.75
C ARG A 180 -2.94 -5.93 23.41
N VAL A 181 -3.44 -4.87 22.78
CA VAL A 181 -4.59 -4.09 23.25
C VAL A 181 -5.90 -4.76 22.85
N HIS A 182 -5.93 -5.39 21.69
CA HIS A 182 -7.09 -6.07 21.10
C HIS A 182 -6.74 -7.51 20.70
N PRO A 183 -6.46 -8.40 21.68
CA PRO A 183 -6.00 -9.77 21.44
C PRO A 183 -7.00 -10.62 20.65
N GLU A 184 -8.29 -10.31 20.75
CA GLU A 184 -9.40 -11.02 20.11
C GLU A 184 -9.33 -10.97 18.56
N TYR A 185 -8.69 -9.95 17.97
CA TYR A 185 -8.61 -9.83 16.51
C TYR A 185 -7.38 -10.51 15.90
N GLY A 186 -6.31 -10.81 16.66
CA GLY A 186 -5.11 -11.46 16.10
C GLY A 186 -4.28 -10.59 15.13
N PHE A 187 -4.24 -9.28 15.35
CA PHE A 187 -3.57 -8.32 14.47
C PHE A 187 -2.08 -8.56 14.22
N ASP A 188 -1.40 -9.25 15.12
CA ASP A 188 0.00 -9.65 15.04
C ASP A 188 0.24 -10.74 13.99
N SER A 189 -0.79 -11.50 13.60
CA SER A 189 -0.65 -12.57 12.61
C SER A 189 -0.91 -12.10 11.18
N HIS A 190 -1.99 -11.33 10.99
CA HIS A 190 -2.44 -10.90 9.66
C HIS A 190 -2.36 -9.39 9.47
N MET A 191 -1.74 -8.63 10.37
CA MET A 191 -1.46 -7.19 10.21
C MET A 191 -2.68 -6.34 9.82
N GLY A 192 -3.87 -6.75 10.29
CA GLY A 192 -5.16 -6.10 9.99
C GLY A 192 -5.78 -6.45 8.63
N TYR A 193 -5.19 -7.33 7.82
CA TYR A 193 -5.81 -7.83 6.58
C TYR A 193 -7.09 -8.64 6.88
N GLY A 194 -8.05 -8.60 5.97
CA GLY A 194 -9.35 -9.28 6.09
C GLY A 194 -9.26 -10.78 5.83
N VAL A 195 -8.56 -11.51 6.70
CA VAL A 195 -8.50 -12.98 6.68
C VAL A 195 -9.70 -13.57 7.43
N PRO A 196 -10.08 -14.85 7.22
CA PRO A 196 -11.24 -15.47 7.86
C PRO A 196 -11.28 -15.28 9.39
N ARG A 197 -10.13 -15.43 10.06
CA ARG A 197 -10.00 -15.20 11.51
C ARG A 197 -10.38 -13.76 11.91
N HIS A 198 -9.93 -12.77 11.16
CA HIS A 198 -10.21 -11.36 11.43
C HIS A 198 -11.69 -11.05 11.20
N LEU A 199 -12.28 -11.57 10.13
CA LEU A 199 -13.71 -11.41 9.84
C LEU A 199 -14.59 -12.05 10.92
N ALA A 200 -14.21 -13.23 11.41
CA ALA A 200 -14.91 -13.89 12.52
C ALA A 200 -14.81 -13.08 13.82
N ALA A 201 -13.64 -12.51 14.13
CA ALA A 201 -13.47 -11.63 15.29
C ALA A 201 -14.31 -10.35 15.16
N LEU A 202 -14.35 -9.75 13.97
CA LEU A 202 -15.17 -8.59 13.65
C LEU A 202 -16.68 -8.90 13.75
N GLU A 203 -17.09 -10.11 13.40
CA GLU A 203 -18.47 -10.59 13.57
C GLU A 203 -18.85 -10.70 15.04
N LEU A 204 -17.97 -11.29 15.85
CA LEU A 204 -18.21 -11.62 17.26
C LEU A 204 -18.06 -10.43 18.21
N HIS A 205 -17.04 -9.60 17.99
CA HIS A 205 -16.64 -8.52 18.91
C HIS A 205 -16.99 -7.13 18.38
N GLY A 206 -17.44 -7.02 17.12
CA GLY A 206 -17.70 -5.74 16.48
C GLY A 206 -16.42 -5.05 15.97
N PRO A 207 -16.53 -3.84 15.43
CA PRO A 207 -15.37 -3.02 15.05
C PRO A 207 -14.83 -2.19 16.22
N THR A 208 -13.52 -1.99 16.24
CA THR A 208 -12.81 -1.08 17.16
C THR A 208 -12.52 0.29 16.52
N PRO A 209 -12.09 1.32 17.28
CA PRO A 209 -11.62 2.59 16.70
C PRO A 209 -10.45 2.47 15.72
N HIS A 210 -9.78 1.31 15.69
CA HIS A 210 -8.69 1.02 14.77
C HIS A 210 -9.14 0.44 13.43
N HIS A 211 -10.43 0.08 13.30
CA HIS A 211 -11.00 -0.38 12.04
C HIS A 211 -11.36 0.81 11.14
N ARG A 212 -11.26 0.60 9.83
CA ARG A 212 -11.57 1.60 8.80
C ARG A 212 -13.04 1.51 8.47
N ARG A 213 -13.82 2.46 8.96
CA ARG A 213 -15.28 2.38 9.04
C ARG A 213 -15.95 2.08 7.70
N TYR A 214 -15.41 2.63 6.62
CA TYR A 214 -16.02 2.53 5.29
C TYR A 214 -15.50 1.38 4.43
N PHE A 215 -14.63 0.52 4.96
CA PHE A 215 -14.24 -0.71 4.26
C PHE A 215 -15.38 -1.71 4.39
N ALA A 216 -15.79 -2.34 3.29
CA ALA A 216 -17.07 -3.06 3.20
C ALA A 216 -17.35 -4.05 4.37
N PRO A 217 -16.41 -4.91 4.79
CA PRO A 217 -16.67 -5.81 5.93
C PRO A 217 -16.89 -5.07 7.27
N VAL A 218 -16.19 -3.96 7.48
CA VAL A 218 -16.29 -3.11 8.68
C VAL A 218 -17.59 -2.31 8.68
N ALA A 219 -17.97 -1.76 7.52
CA ALA A 219 -19.22 -1.04 7.35
C ALA A 219 -20.43 -1.96 7.63
N ALA A 220 -20.38 -3.20 7.13
CA ALA A 220 -21.41 -4.21 7.43
C ALA A 220 -21.48 -4.54 8.93
N ALA A 221 -20.34 -4.66 9.61
CA ALA A 221 -20.30 -4.89 11.06
C ALA A 221 -20.91 -3.71 11.85
N HIS A 222 -20.62 -2.47 11.47
CA HIS A 222 -21.25 -1.30 12.08
C HIS A 222 -22.77 -1.25 11.86
N ALA A 223 -23.25 -1.60 10.65
CA ALA A 223 -24.68 -1.62 10.36
C ALA A 223 -25.42 -2.60 11.27
N ARG A 224 -24.88 -3.83 11.42
CA ARG A 224 -25.43 -4.86 12.32
C ARG A 224 -25.54 -4.39 13.77
N LEU A 225 -24.49 -3.75 14.31
CA LEU A 225 -24.50 -3.27 15.70
C LEU A 225 -25.49 -2.12 15.94
N ASN A 226 -25.71 -1.26 14.96
CA ASN A 226 -26.61 -0.12 15.07
C ASN A 226 -28.08 -0.48 14.80
N GLY A 227 -28.40 -1.76 14.60
CA GLY A 227 -29.73 -2.20 14.18
C GLY A 227 -30.16 -1.65 12.81
N ALA A 228 -29.21 -1.10 12.05
CA ALA A 228 -29.45 -0.59 10.70
C ALA A 228 -29.40 -1.77 9.72
N ALA A 229 -30.33 -1.79 8.76
CA ALA A 229 -30.28 -2.73 7.67
C ALA A 229 -28.89 -2.67 7.01
N VAL A 230 -28.25 -3.83 6.83
CA VAL A 230 -27.01 -3.96 6.06
C VAL A 230 -27.25 -3.25 4.72
N PRO A 231 -26.41 -2.27 4.32
CA PRO A 231 -26.61 -1.62 3.03
C PRO A 231 -26.62 -2.71 1.95
N PRO A 232 -27.57 -2.66 1.01
CA PRO A 232 -27.75 -3.71 0.02
C PRO A 232 -26.45 -3.93 -0.75
N ASP A 233 -26.19 -5.19 -1.08
CA ASP A 233 -25.08 -5.57 -1.93
C ASP A 233 -25.24 -4.89 -3.31
N LEU A 234 -24.43 -3.84 -3.55
CA LEU A 234 -24.47 -3.07 -4.79
C LEU A 234 -23.98 -3.89 -5.99
N SER A 235 -23.39 -5.08 -5.78
CA SER A 235 -23.05 -5.99 -6.88
C SER A 235 -24.28 -6.65 -7.52
N GLN A 236 -25.46 -6.52 -6.89
CA GLN A 236 -26.74 -7.00 -7.41
C GLN A 236 -27.58 -5.89 -8.06
N LEU A 237 -27.08 -4.65 -8.11
CA LEU A 237 -27.74 -3.59 -8.85
C LEU A 237 -27.48 -3.78 -10.35
N GLU A 238 -28.48 -4.28 -11.06
CA GLU A 238 -28.51 -4.18 -12.52
C GLU A 238 -28.63 -2.70 -12.90
N ALA A 239 -27.73 -2.25 -13.77
CA ALA A 239 -27.75 -0.90 -14.31
C ALA A 239 -29.07 -0.68 -15.06
N THR A 240 -30.04 -0.06 -14.41
CA THR A 240 -31.28 0.35 -15.08
C THR A 240 -30.95 1.60 -15.88
N GLU A 241 -31.11 1.54 -17.20
CA GLU A 241 -31.02 2.73 -18.06
C GLU A 241 -32.06 3.76 -17.60
N VAL A 242 -31.57 4.85 -17.01
CA VAL A 242 -32.39 6.02 -16.75
C VAL A 242 -32.50 6.79 -18.06
N VAL A 243 -33.58 6.57 -18.79
CA VAL A 243 -33.93 7.40 -19.96
C VAL A 243 -34.39 8.76 -19.44
N ILE A 244 -33.52 9.76 -19.52
CA ILE A 244 -33.87 11.15 -19.25
C ILE A 244 -34.63 11.65 -20.47
N VAL A 245 -35.95 11.79 -20.36
CA VAL A 245 -36.77 12.47 -21.37
C VAL A 245 -36.64 13.97 -21.12
N ALA A 246 -35.94 14.67 -22.02
CA ALA A 246 -35.91 16.13 -22.00
C ALA A 246 -37.23 16.65 -22.59
N GLU A 247 -38.07 17.28 -21.77
CA GLU A 247 -39.15 18.13 -22.27
C GLU A 247 -38.54 19.47 -22.72
N GLU A 248 -38.63 19.77 -24.02
CA GLU A 248 -38.32 21.09 -24.57
C GLU A 248 -39.36 22.10 -24.06
N ALA A 249 -38.93 23.00 -23.18
CA ALA A 249 -39.71 24.18 -22.83
C ALA A 249 -39.73 25.16 -24.01
N ALA A 250 -40.87 25.27 -24.68
CA ALA A 250 -41.13 26.31 -25.66
C ALA A 250 -41.10 27.69 -24.99
N VAL A 251 -40.08 28.48 -25.31
CA VAL A 251 -40.01 29.90 -24.96
C VAL A 251 -40.98 30.66 -25.88
N GLN A 252 -42.13 31.08 -25.33
CA GLN A 252 -42.96 32.10 -25.96
C GLN A 252 -42.43 33.48 -25.57
N VAL A 253 -41.88 34.18 -26.55
CA VAL A 253 -41.56 35.60 -26.49
C VAL A 253 -42.86 36.38 -26.71
N ALA A 254 -43.22 37.23 -25.75
CA ALA A 254 -44.16 38.34 -25.92
C ALA A 254 -43.60 39.56 -25.19
#